data_AF-A0A1H1R593-F1
#
_entry.id   AF-A0A1H1R593-F1
#
_cell.length_a   1.000
_cell.length_b   1.000
_cell.length_c   1.000
_cell.angle_alpha   90.00
_cell.angle_beta   90.00
_cell.angle_gamma   90.00
#
_symmetry.space_group_name_H-M   'P 1'
#
loop_
_entity.id
_entity.type
_entity.pdbx_description
1 polymer ?
#
loop_
_entity_poly.entity_id
_entity_poly.type
_entity_poly.pdbx_seq_one_letter_code
_entity_poly.pdbx_strand_id
1 'polypeptide(L)'
;MTSYRIQEADLEVPDTWQDQSINIFEPGEALRAYVEKADADSIRVRIIDRTLDAALHAIGFSKTAENDVYFLDVPDGTQKAKVLDALRLLRVAFSAGKEWCPSEVFEYFRDMGLLSGKYLRVSWTQPGQYLLTDA
;
A
#
# COMPACT_ATOMS: atom_id res chain seq x y z
N MET A 1 36.22 -21.31 -53.49
CA MET A 1 35.18 -20.87 -52.53
C MET A 1 35.54 -21.47 -51.19
N THR A 2 36.11 -20.66 -50.30
CA THR A 2 36.79 -21.17 -49.09
C THR A 2 36.17 -20.54 -47.85
N SER A 3 35.60 -21.44 -47.06
CA SER A 3 35.27 -21.42 -45.63
C SER A 3 35.68 -20.18 -44.83
N TYR A 4 34.68 -19.50 -44.23
CA TYR A 4 34.91 -18.56 -43.13
C TYR A 4 35.28 -19.35 -41.87
N ARG A 5 36.58 -19.35 -41.56
CA ARG A 5 37.17 -19.82 -40.31
C ARG A 5 37.14 -18.65 -39.33
N ILE A 6 36.16 -18.64 -38.43
CA ILE A 6 36.09 -17.63 -37.37
C ILE A 6 37.16 -17.99 -36.35
N GLN A 7 38.19 -17.13 -36.21
CA GLN A 7 39.19 -17.21 -35.15
C GLN A 7 38.54 -16.79 -33.83
N GLU A 8 38.72 -17.61 -32.80
CA GLU A 8 38.44 -17.29 -31.40
C GLU A 8 39.35 -16.13 -30.97
N ALA A 9 38.79 -14.91 -30.98
CA ALA A 9 39.40 -13.75 -30.36
C ALA A 9 39.03 -13.76 -28.88
N ASP A 10 40.04 -14.08 -28.08
CA ASP A 10 40.27 -13.68 -26.69
C ASP A 10 39.42 -12.46 -26.29
N LEU A 11 38.26 -12.71 -25.67
CA LEU A 11 37.43 -11.68 -25.08
C LEU A 11 37.81 -11.61 -23.60
N GLU A 12 38.84 -10.84 -23.30
CA GLU A 12 39.12 -10.36 -21.95
C GLU A 12 37.85 -9.63 -21.47
N VAL A 13 37.05 -10.32 -20.65
CA VAL A 13 35.93 -9.69 -19.96
C VAL A 13 36.52 -8.64 -19.02
N PRO A 14 36.23 -7.34 -19.19
CA PRO A 14 36.77 -6.34 -18.27
C PRO A 14 36.20 -6.58 -16.87
N ASP A 15 37.05 -6.45 -15.85
CA ASP A 15 36.79 -6.47 -14.39
C ASP A 15 35.80 -5.37 -13.90
N THR A 16 34.91 -4.91 -14.78
CA THR A 16 33.80 -3.99 -14.46
C THR A 16 32.50 -4.72 -14.14
N TRP A 17 32.59 -6.01 -13.77
CA TRP A 17 31.64 -6.66 -12.87
C TRP A 17 31.74 -6.04 -11.45
N GLN A 18 31.52 -4.73 -11.36
CA GLN A 18 31.22 -4.07 -10.11
C GLN A 18 29.76 -4.40 -9.82
N ASP A 19 29.60 -5.32 -8.89
CA ASP A 19 28.49 -5.45 -7.96
C ASP A 19 27.65 -4.16 -7.87
N GLN A 20 26.66 -4.04 -8.75
CA GLN A 20 25.46 -3.34 -8.42
C GLN A 20 24.52 -4.43 -7.96
N SER A 21 24.62 -4.73 -6.67
CA SER A 21 23.49 -5.12 -5.84
C SER A 21 22.36 -4.11 -6.02
N ILE A 22 21.75 -4.08 -7.21
CA ILE A 22 20.43 -3.52 -7.37
C ILE A 22 19.57 -4.56 -6.66
N ASN A 23 19.12 -4.21 -5.46
CA ASN A 23 17.93 -4.80 -4.92
C ASN A 23 16.84 -4.63 -5.98
N ILE A 24 16.72 -5.58 -6.90
CA ILE A 24 15.50 -5.85 -7.65
C ILE A 24 14.52 -6.48 -6.66
N PHE A 25 14.19 -5.71 -5.62
CA PHE A 25 12.85 -5.74 -5.08
C PHE A 25 11.95 -5.36 -6.24
N GLU A 26 11.03 -6.24 -6.60
CA GLU A 26 9.99 -5.94 -7.57
C GLU A 26 9.38 -4.56 -7.26
N PRO A 27 9.47 -3.55 -8.17
CA PRO A 27 8.96 -2.21 -7.92
C PRO A 27 7.44 -2.16 -8.10
N GLY A 28 6.69 -2.96 -7.34
CA GLY A 28 5.28 -3.20 -7.60
C GLY A 28 4.31 -2.47 -6.68
N GLU A 29 4.56 -2.52 -5.36
CA GLU A 29 3.63 -2.00 -4.36
C GLU A 29 4.19 -0.75 -3.68
N ALA A 30 4.24 0.33 -4.46
CA ALA A 30 4.38 1.66 -3.87
C ALA A 30 3.15 1.96 -3.02
N LEU A 31 3.37 2.42 -1.79
CA LEU A 31 2.30 2.86 -0.91
C LEU A 31 1.53 4.01 -1.57
N ARG A 32 0.33 3.73 -2.08
CA ARG A 32 -0.51 4.75 -2.75
C ARG A 32 -1.32 5.56 -1.76
N ALA A 33 -1.75 4.93 -0.69
CA ALA A 33 -2.47 5.57 0.41
C ALA A 33 -2.39 4.67 1.63
N TYR A 34 -2.54 5.27 2.81
CA TYR A 34 -2.68 4.52 4.04
C TYR A 34 -3.73 5.12 4.97
N VAL A 35 -4.44 4.23 5.67
CA VAL A 35 -5.37 4.62 6.71
C VAL A 35 -4.56 5.00 7.95
N GLU A 36 -4.56 6.28 8.32
CA GLU A 36 -3.86 6.78 9.50
C GLU A 36 -4.58 6.41 10.78
N LYS A 37 -5.91 6.51 10.78
CA LYS A 37 -6.76 6.17 11.92
C LYS A 37 -8.10 5.61 11.46
N ALA A 38 -8.62 4.66 12.23
CA ALA A 38 -9.97 4.13 12.05
C ALA A 38 -10.61 3.96 13.43
N ASP A 39 -10.72 5.05 14.18
CA ASP A 39 -11.39 5.09 15.47
C ASP A 39 -12.86 4.67 15.36
N ALA A 40 -13.52 4.40 16.49
CA ALA A 40 -14.86 3.80 16.54
C ALA A 40 -15.87 4.41 15.54
N ASP A 41 -15.94 5.73 15.47
CA ASP A 41 -16.90 6.47 14.65
C ASP A 41 -16.28 7.13 13.41
N SER A 42 -14.95 7.19 13.28
CA SER A 42 -14.34 8.01 12.23
C SER A 42 -13.13 7.34 11.59
N ILE A 43 -13.00 7.49 10.28
CA ILE A 43 -11.88 6.99 9.49
C ILE A 43 -11.09 8.17 8.92
N ARG A 44 -9.78 8.16 9.14
CA ARG A 44 -8.82 9.09 8.58
C ARG A 44 -7.86 8.36 7.66
N VAL A 45 -7.81 8.78 6.41
CA VAL A 45 -6.95 8.19 5.38
C VAL A 45 -6.10 9.26 4.75
N ARG A 46 -4.81 8.96 4.62
CA ARG A 46 -3.86 9.79 3.89
C ARG A 46 -3.57 9.14 2.56
N ILE A 47 -3.73 9.90 1.49
CA ILE A 47 -3.31 9.47 0.17
C ILE A 47 -1.93 10.02 -0.13
N ILE A 48 -1.16 9.25 -0.88
CA ILE A 48 0.09 9.66 -1.51
C ILE A 48 -0.18 9.86 -3.00
N ASP A 49 -1.03 8.99 -3.56
CA ASP A 49 -1.45 9.04 -4.94
C ASP A 49 -2.82 9.74 -5.08
N ARG A 50 -2.81 10.87 -5.78
CA ARG A 50 -4.00 11.72 -5.98
C ARG A 50 -5.04 11.09 -6.92
N THR A 51 -4.74 9.98 -7.59
CA THR A 51 -5.75 9.27 -8.39
C THR A 51 -6.87 8.69 -7.53
N LEU A 52 -6.62 8.49 -6.24
CA LEU A 52 -7.59 7.99 -5.25
C LEU A 52 -8.56 9.07 -4.76
N ASP A 53 -8.33 10.35 -5.06
CA ASP A 53 -9.15 11.50 -4.65
C ASP A 53 -10.63 11.33 -5.05
N ALA A 54 -10.87 11.01 -6.33
CA ALA A 54 -12.20 10.79 -6.86
C ALA A 54 -12.90 9.58 -6.21
N ALA A 55 -12.14 8.50 -5.93
CA ALA A 55 -12.68 7.30 -5.30
C ALA A 55 -13.06 7.57 -3.83
N LEU A 56 -12.21 8.29 -3.09
CA LEU A 56 -12.47 8.69 -1.71
C LEU A 56 -13.68 9.63 -1.61
N HIS A 57 -13.75 10.61 -2.50
CA HIS A 57 -14.90 11.50 -2.57
C HIS A 57 -16.20 10.74 -2.92
N ALA A 58 -16.12 9.72 -3.79
CA ALA A 58 -17.27 8.86 -4.11
C ALA A 58 -17.72 7.98 -2.93
N ILE A 59 -16.79 7.56 -2.07
CA ILE A 59 -17.10 6.83 -0.82
C ILE A 59 -17.74 7.77 0.23
N GLY A 60 -17.53 9.08 0.10
CA GLY A 60 -18.08 10.13 0.97
C GLY A 60 -17.04 10.84 1.83
N PHE A 61 -15.75 10.54 1.65
CA PHE A 61 -14.69 11.20 2.41
C PHE A 61 -14.65 12.70 2.11
N SER A 62 -14.48 13.47 3.17
CA SER A 62 -14.26 14.91 3.10
C SER A 62 -12.79 15.24 3.26
N LYS A 63 -12.26 16.13 2.41
CA LYS A 63 -10.88 16.63 2.56
C LYS A 63 -10.78 17.41 3.86
N THR A 64 -9.69 17.19 4.60
CA THR A 64 -9.40 17.94 5.82
C THR A 64 -8.65 19.24 5.50
N ALA A 65 -8.33 20.03 6.52
CA ALA A 65 -7.43 21.17 6.37
C ALA A 65 -6.00 20.77 5.93
N GLU A 66 -5.61 19.51 6.16
CA GLU A 66 -4.35 18.95 5.66
C GLU A 66 -4.51 18.46 4.21
N ASN A 67 -3.57 18.85 3.36
CA ASN A 67 -3.53 18.40 1.97
C ASN A 67 -3.26 16.89 1.93
N ASP A 68 -3.95 16.20 1.02
CA ASP A 68 -3.86 14.75 0.82
C ASP A 68 -4.35 13.91 2.02
N VAL A 69 -5.06 14.53 2.98
CA VAL A 69 -5.69 13.84 4.12
C VAL A 69 -7.20 13.96 4.05
N TYR A 70 -7.86 12.83 4.23
CA TYR A 70 -9.29 12.67 4.13
C TYR A 70 -9.85 12.13 5.44
N PHE A 71 -11.03 12.62 5.76
CA PHE A 71 -11.76 12.24 6.95
C PHE A 71 -13.18 11.86 6.57
N LEU A 72 -13.66 10.78 7.16
CA LEU A 72 -15.04 10.34 7.03
C LEU A 72 -15.54 9.94 8.41
N ASP A 73 -16.66 10.55 8.79
CA ASP A 73 -17.41 10.18 9.99
C ASP A 73 -18.45 9.13 9.60
N VAL A 74 -18.36 7.95 10.21
CA VAL A 74 -19.22 6.80 9.98
C VAL A 74 -19.53 6.13 11.32
N PRO A 75 -20.61 6.55 12.00
CA PRO A 75 -21.10 5.87 13.21
C PRO A 75 -21.61 4.46 12.93
N ASP A 76 -22.09 4.23 11.71
CA ASP A 76 -22.64 2.95 11.29
C ASP A 76 -21.56 1.92 10.99
N GLY A 77 -21.45 0.89 11.83
CA GLY A 77 -20.48 -0.21 11.64
C GLY A 77 -20.57 -0.90 10.27
N THR A 78 -21.77 -1.06 9.71
CA THR A 78 -21.96 -1.65 8.38
C THR A 78 -21.41 -0.74 7.27
N GLN A 79 -21.65 0.56 7.37
CA GLN A 79 -21.12 1.53 6.41
C GLN A 79 -19.60 1.61 6.54
N LYS A 80 -19.09 1.53 7.77
CA LYS A 80 -17.66 1.50 8.06
C LYS A 80 -16.99 0.29 7.41
N ALA A 81 -17.58 -0.90 7.51
CA ALA A 81 -17.10 -2.09 6.81
C ALA A 81 -17.06 -1.86 5.29
N LYS A 82 -18.12 -1.32 4.68
CA LYS A 82 -18.12 -1.01 3.23
C LYS A 82 -17.00 -0.04 2.84
N VAL A 83 -16.75 0.97 3.66
CA VAL A 83 -15.67 1.95 3.46
C VAL A 83 -14.32 1.24 3.52
N LEU A 84 -14.09 0.39 4.53
CA LEU A 84 -12.85 -0.36 4.68
C LEU A 84 -12.63 -1.35 3.52
N ASP A 85 -13.68 -2.02 3.03
CA ASP A 85 -13.58 -2.88 1.84
C ASP A 85 -13.25 -2.07 0.57
N ALA A 86 -13.88 -0.89 0.40
CA ALA A 86 -13.55 -0.01 -0.72
C ALA A 86 -12.09 0.46 -0.67
N LEU A 87 -11.58 0.84 0.51
CA LEU A 87 -10.18 1.18 0.71
C LEU A 87 -9.25 -0.01 0.41
N ARG A 88 -9.65 -1.22 0.81
CA ARG A 88 -8.92 -2.46 0.48
C ARG A 88 -8.87 -2.71 -1.02
N LEU A 89 -9.99 -2.56 -1.73
CA LEU A 89 -10.07 -2.69 -3.19
C LEU A 89 -9.16 -1.67 -3.90
N LEU A 90 -9.05 -0.47 -3.34
CA LEU A 90 -8.15 0.59 -3.79
C LEU A 90 -6.67 0.34 -3.42
N ARG A 91 -6.35 -0.81 -2.81
CA ARG A 91 -5.01 -1.18 -2.32
C ARG A 91 -4.45 -0.15 -1.33
N VAL A 92 -5.32 0.47 -0.54
CA VAL A 92 -4.92 1.34 0.58
C VAL A 92 -4.35 0.46 1.69
N ALA A 93 -3.20 0.86 2.23
CA ALA A 93 -2.58 0.13 3.32
C ALA A 93 -3.17 0.54 4.68
N PHE A 94 -3.34 -0.41 5.58
CA PHE A 94 -3.91 -0.21 6.90
C PHE A 94 -2.74 -0.03 7.88
N SER A 95 -2.63 1.15 8.48
CA SER A 95 -1.62 1.43 9.49
C SER A 95 -1.75 0.47 10.67
N ALA A 96 -0.63 -0.13 11.06
CA ALA A 96 -0.50 -0.81 12.34
C ALA A 96 0.09 0.17 13.36
N GLY A 97 -0.69 0.49 14.39
CA GLY A 97 -0.37 1.41 15.48
C GLY A 97 -0.73 0.83 16.86
N LYS A 98 -0.79 1.69 17.89
CA LYS A 98 -0.94 1.26 19.29
C LYS A 98 -2.37 1.39 19.84
N GLU A 99 -3.28 2.00 19.09
CA GLU A 99 -4.63 2.35 19.54
C GLU A 99 -5.60 2.09 18.37
N TRP A 100 -6.63 1.27 18.58
CA TRP A 100 -7.70 0.89 17.63
C TRP A 100 -7.33 1.04 16.15
N CYS A 101 -6.48 0.12 15.70
CA CYS A 101 -5.85 0.25 14.40
C CYS A 101 -6.78 -0.17 13.28
N PRO A 102 -6.64 0.44 12.09
CA PRO A 102 -7.40 0.05 10.91
C PRO A 102 -7.34 -1.47 10.63
N SER A 103 -6.22 -2.11 10.96
CA SER A 103 -6.05 -3.57 10.86
C SER A 103 -6.97 -4.34 11.84
N GLU A 104 -7.01 -3.91 13.10
CA GLU A 104 -7.81 -4.54 14.16
C GLU A 104 -9.31 -4.36 13.93
N VAL A 105 -9.70 -3.17 13.46
CA VAL A 105 -11.08 -2.89 13.06
C VAL A 105 -11.49 -3.72 11.85
N PHE A 106 -10.58 -3.92 10.89
CA PHE A 106 -10.82 -4.79 9.75
C PHE A 106 -11.01 -6.24 10.20
N GLU A 107 -10.15 -6.74 11.08
CA GLU A 107 -10.27 -8.10 11.63
C GLU A 107 -11.56 -8.30 12.42
N TYR A 108 -11.98 -7.30 13.21
CA TYR A 108 -13.26 -7.32 13.91
C TYR A 108 -14.45 -7.45 12.95
N PHE A 109 -14.48 -6.66 11.88
CA PHE A 109 -15.54 -6.78 10.87
C PHE A 109 -15.42 -8.07 10.02
N ARG A 110 -14.21 -8.60 9.82
CA ARG A 110 -13.97 -9.90 9.17
C ARG A 110 -14.53 -11.04 10.02
N ASP A 111 -14.33 -11.00 11.33
CA ASP A 111 -14.89 -11.95 12.29
C ASP A 111 -16.43 -11.90 12.31
N MET A 112 -17.02 -10.70 12.24
CA MET A 112 -18.46 -10.52 12.07
C MET A 112 -19.00 -10.92 10.68
N GLY A 113 -18.14 -11.33 9.74
CA GLY A 113 -18.53 -11.74 8.39
C GLY A 113 -18.92 -10.59 7.46
N LEU A 114 -18.64 -9.34 7.85
CA LEU A 114 -18.88 -8.14 7.03
C LEU A 114 -17.75 -7.88 6.04
N LEU A 115 -16.53 -8.35 6.34
CA LEU A 115 -15.34 -8.21 5.51
C LEU A 115 -14.74 -9.58 5.21
N SER A 116 -14.10 -9.71 4.04
CA SER A 116 -13.38 -10.92 3.67
C SER A 116 -12.25 -10.62 2.68
N GLY A 117 -11.25 -11.49 2.66
CA GLY A 117 -10.11 -11.38 1.76
C GLY A 117 -8.98 -10.51 2.30
N LYS A 118 -7.81 -10.65 1.68
CA LYS A 118 -6.56 -10.06 2.17
C LYS A 118 -6.57 -8.53 2.13
N TYR A 119 -5.87 -7.91 3.07
CA TYR A 119 -5.64 -6.47 3.10
C TYR A 119 -4.14 -6.16 3.15
N LEU A 120 -3.77 -4.96 2.73
CA LEU A 120 -2.39 -4.48 2.84
C LEU A 120 -2.22 -3.87 4.22
N ARG A 121 -1.27 -4.37 4.99
CA ARG A 121 -0.88 -3.81 6.28
C ARG A 121 0.39 -3.00 6.08
N VAL A 122 0.41 -1.76 6.57
CA VAL A 122 1.62 -0.94 6.64
C VAL A 122 2.08 -0.81 8.09
N SER A 123 3.31 -1.21 8.37
CA SER A 123 3.93 -1.09 9.69
C SER A 123 5.13 -0.17 9.59
N TRP A 124 5.09 0.96 10.29
CA TRP A 124 6.18 1.93 10.30
C TRP A 124 7.23 1.49 11.31
N THR A 125 8.44 1.18 10.84
CA THR A 125 9.57 0.83 11.72
C THR A 125 10.37 2.06 12.10
N GLN A 126 10.50 3.04 11.19
CA GLN A 126 11.21 4.30 11.39
C GLN A 126 10.50 5.43 10.61
N PRO A 127 10.72 6.72 10.95
CA PRO A 127 10.22 7.83 10.13
C PRO A 127 10.76 7.73 8.70
N GLY A 128 9.87 7.48 7.73
CA GLY A 128 10.21 7.27 6.33
C GLY A 128 10.51 5.81 5.93
N GLN A 129 10.59 4.87 6.88
CA GLN A 129 10.63 3.44 6.58
C GLN A 129 9.35 2.76 7.02
N TYR A 130 8.72 2.10 6.05
CA TYR A 130 7.51 1.32 6.26
C TYR A 130 7.68 -0.07 5.65
N LEU A 131 7.06 -1.04 6.30
CA LEU A 131 6.93 -2.40 5.82
C LEU A 131 5.49 -2.63 5.36
N LEU A 132 5.32 -2.98 4.08
CA LEU A 132 4.05 -3.46 3.54
C LEU A 132 4.00 -4.98 3.63
N THR A 133 2.89 -5.53 4.09
CA THR A 133 2.68 -6.98 4.20
C THR A 133 1.22 -7.32 3.90
N ASP A 134 0.95 -8.43 3.21
CA ASP A 134 -0.41 -8.93 3.03
C ASP A 134 -0.88 -9.72 4.26
N ALA A 135 -2.11 -9.47 4.73
CA ALA A 135 -2.72 -10.10 5.91
C ALA A 135 -4.17 -10.56 5.65
#